data_AF-A0A9E0GQY3-F1
#
_entry.id   AF-A0A9E0GQY3-F1
#
_cell.length_a   1.000
_cell.length_b   1.000
_cell.length_c   1.000
_cell.angle_alpha   90.00
_cell.angle_beta   90.00
_cell.angle_gamma   90.00
#
_symmetry.space_group_name_H-M   'P 1'
#
loop_
_entity.id
_entity.type
_entity.pdbx_description
1 polymer ?
#
loop_
_entity_poly.entity_id
_entity_poly.type
_entity_poly.pdbx_seq_one_letter_code
_entity_poly.pdbx_strand_id
1 'polypeptide(L)'
;MSNKPPARGARNQQVGRAGEYFVVAELNKRGAYAVTFAGNMPKIDLMACNHDQSRTIHIQVKTKRGGRSWHSSITGSKPMSPPASPMDETNFWVFVDLGDLDVSPRYWVVPDWWIRNDIYEAHQAYLDSHGGNRTRNPDSTHHAIEERRLEEWQARWDVLGIFE
;
A
#
# COMPACT_ATOMS: atom_id res chain seq x y z
N MET A 1 2.45 35.66 12.96
CA MET A 1 1.90 34.63 12.05
C MET A 1 1.32 33.52 12.92
N SER A 2 0.03 33.19 12.75
CA SER A 2 -0.67 32.20 13.58
C SER A 2 -0.12 30.80 13.34
N ASN A 3 0.54 30.23 14.35
CA ASN A 3 1.16 28.88 14.31
C ASN A 3 0.11 27.78 14.58
N LYS A 4 -1.03 27.84 13.88
CA LYS A 4 -2.10 26.86 14.05
C LYS A 4 -1.72 25.62 13.21
N PRO A 5 -1.62 24.42 13.80
CA PRO A 5 -1.28 23.24 13.04
C PRO A 5 -2.33 22.99 11.94
N PRO A 6 -1.92 22.47 10.78
CA PRO A 6 -2.83 22.22 9.67
C PRO A 6 -3.94 21.25 10.09
N ALA A 7 -5.12 21.38 9.45
CA ALA A 7 -6.23 20.47 9.66
C ALA A 7 -5.79 19.01 9.45
N ARG A 8 -6.32 18.07 10.25
CA ARG A 8 -5.93 16.65 10.23
C ARG A 8 -5.94 16.04 8.82
N GLY A 9 -6.93 16.42 8.01
CA GLY A 9 -7.02 15.97 6.60
C GLY A 9 -5.86 16.45 5.73
N ALA A 10 -5.47 17.71 5.83
CA ALA A 10 -4.32 18.26 5.09
C ALA A 10 -3.00 17.59 5.50
N ARG A 11 -2.83 17.31 6.80
CA ARG A 11 -1.66 16.56 7.30
C ARG A 11 -1.61 15.13 6.75
N ASN A 12 -2.74 14.44 6.70
CA ASN A 12 -2.81 13.08 6.14
C ASN A 12 -2.50 13.06 4.63
N GLN A 13 -2.97 14.07 3.89
CA GLN A 13 -2.64 14.22 2.47
C GLN A 13 -1.14 14.45 2.25
N GLN A 14 -0.50 15.29 3.08
CA GLN A 14 0.95 15.50 3.02
C GLN A 14 1.74 14.21 3.29
N VAL A 15 1.30 13.40 4.27
CA VAL A 15 1.92 12.10 4.56
C VAL A 15 1.79 11.15 3.38
N GLY A 16 0.59 11.03 2.78
CA GLY A 16 0.38 10.18 1.60
C GLY A 16 1.27 10.57 0.42
N ARG A 17 1.29 11.87 0.07
CA ARG A 17 2.14 12.39 -1.01
C ARG A 17 3.63 12.17 -0.76
N ALA A 18 4.08 12.33 0.48
CA ALA A 18 5.48 12.05 0.82
C ALA A 18 5.81 10.57 0.54
N GLY A 19 4.94 9.65 0.94
CA GLY A 19 5.12 8.23 0.66
C GLY A 19 5.16 7.91 -0.83
N GLU A 20 4.24 8.47 -1.62
CA GLU A 20 4.24 8.32 -3.08
C GLU A 20 5.57 8.76 -3.70
N TYR A 21 6.06 9.95 -3.34
CA TYR A 21 7.33 10.46 -3.87
C TYR A 21 8.55 9.64 -3.42
N PHE A 22 8.55 9.14 -2.19
CA PHE A 22 9.59 8.22 -1.73
C PHE A 22 9.60 6.91 -2.51
N VAL A 23 8.42 6.34 -2.80
CA VAL A 23 8.32 5.13 -3.62
C VAL A 23 8.81 5.40 -5.05
N VAL A 24 8.41 6.51 -5.68
CA VAL A 24 8.96 6.91 -7.00
C VAL A 24 10.48 7.00 -6.96
N ALA A 25 11.03 7.67 -5.95
CA ALA A 25 12.49 7.82 -5.82
C ALA A 25 13.18 6.46 -5.68
N GLU A 26 12.63 5.55 -4.87
CA GLU A 26 13.19 4.20 -4.68
C GLU A 26 13.11 3.37 -5.97
N LEU A 27 12.02 3.44 -6.73
CA LEU A 27 11.88 2.74 -8.01
C LEU A 27 12.88 3.26 -9.05
N ASN A 28 12.97 4.58 -9.22
CA ASN A 28 13.91 5.19 -10.17
C ASN A 28 15.37 4.96 -9.77
N LYS A 29 15.69 4.99 -8.46
CA LYS A 29 17.02 4.66 -7.95
C LYS A 29 17.45 3.22 -8.28
N ARG A 30 16.50 2.30 -8.45
CA ARG A 30 16.74 0.89 -8.82
C ARG A 30 16.75 0.65 -10.33
N GLY A 31 16.60 1.69 -11.15
CA GLY A 31 16.69 1.59 -12.61
C GLY A 31 15.35 1.37 -13.35
N ALA A 32 14.21 1.36 -12.64
CA ALA A 32 12.91 1.41 -13.28
C ALA A 32 12.53 2.85 -13.66
N TYR A 33 11.58 3.02 -14.57
CA TYR A 33 10.95 4.32 -14.82
C TYR A 33 9.64 4.39 -14.06
N ALA A 34 9.50 5.32 -13.11
CA ALA A 34 8.28 5.44 -12.29
C ALA A 34 7.77 6.88 -12.20
N VAL A 35 6.44 7.05 -12.21
CA VAL A 35 5.75 8.35 -12.14
C VAL A 35 4.50 8.29 -11.25
N THR A 36 4.19 9.41 -10.59
CA THR A 36 2.88 9.65 -9.93
C THR A 36 1.86 10.19 -10.93
N PHE A 37 0.58 9.93 -10.69
CA PHE A 37 -0.51 10.58 -11.43
C PHE A 37 -0.76 12.03 -10.94
N ALA A 38 -1.12 12.91 -11.87
CA ALA A 38 -1.60 14.25 -11.54
C ALA A 38 -3.06 14.18 -11.08
N GLY A 39 -3.27 14.07 -9.76
CA GLY A 39 -4.60 14.02 -9.15
C GLY A 39 -4.91 12.66 -8.52
N ASN A 40 -6.17 12.48 -8.10
CA ASN A 40 -6.61 11.26 -7.42
C ASN A 40 -7.15 10.25 -8.45
N MET A 41 -6.25 9.47 -9.06
CA MET A 41 -6.64 8.36 -9.92
C MET A 41 -7.17 7.21 -9.02
N PRO A 42 -8.40 6.72 -9.23
CA PRO A 42 -8.96 5.71 -8.35
C PRO A 42 -8.10 4.43 -8.30
N LYS A 43 -7.65 4.06 -7.10
CA LYS A 43 -6.94 2.82 -6.76
C LYS A 43 -5.51 2.68 -7.32
N ILE A 44 -5.00 3.67 -8.04
CA ILE A 44 -3.65 3.64 -8.59
C ILE A 44 -2.99 4.99 -8.30
N ASP A 45 -1.92 4.97 -7.52
CA ASP A 45 -1.18 6.19 -7.15
C ASP A 45 0.04 6.38 -8.06
N LEU A 46 0.61 5.28 -8.58
CA LEU A 46 1.83 5.26 -9.39
C LEU A 46 1.72 4.29 -10.56
N MET A 47 2.49 4.58 -11.62
CA MET A 47 2.81 3.66 -12.70
C MET A 47 4.33 3.50 -12.77
N ALA A 48 4.81 2.28 -13.01
CA ALA A 48 6.23 2.01 -13.21
C ALA A 48 6.46 0.98 -14.33
N CYS A 49 7.56 1.09 -15.05
CA CYS A 49 7.97 0.11 -16.07
C CYS A 49 9.48 -0.15 -16.03
N ASN A 50 9.89 -1.27 -16.63
CA ASN A 50 11.30 -1.62 -16.82
C ASN A 50 11.93 -0.82 -17.97
N HIS A 51 13.25 -0.97 -18.15
CA HIS A 51 14.03 -0.14 -19.07
C HIS A 51 13.54 -0.19 -20.52
N ASP A 52 13.24 -1.39 -21.02
CA ASP A 52 12.74 -1.63 -22.38
C ASP A 52 11.21 -1.46 -22.52
N GLN A 53 10.52 -1.11 -21.43
CA GLN A 53 9.08 -0.91 -21.33
C GLN A 53 8.21 -2.14 -21.67
N SER A 54 8.80 -3.34 -21.72
CA SER A 54 8.06 -4.59 -21.95
C SER A 54 7.16 -4.99 -20.78
N ARG A 55 7.42 -4.46 -19.58
CA ARG A 55 6.62 -4.69 -18.38
C ARG A 55 6.23 -3.38 -17.72
N THR A 56 4.93 -3.20 -17.53
CA THR A 56 4.34 -2.06 -16.80
C THR A 56 3.54 -2.58 -15.62
N ILE A 57 3.66 -1.91 -14.49
CA ILE A 57 2.93 -2.18 -13.25
C ILE A 57 2.23 -0.93 -12.73
N HIS A 58 1.20 -1.16 -11.92
CA HIS A 58 0.43 -0.14 -11.23
C HIS A 58 0.57 -0.34 -9.72
N ILE A 59 0.79 0.75 -8.99
CA ILE A 59 1.03 0.67 -7.55
C ILE A 59 0.05 1.57 -6.79
N GLN A 60 -0.58 1.01 -5.78
CA GLN A 60 -1.26 1.75 -4.71
C GLN A 60 -0.29 1.96 -3.54
N VAL A 61 -0.22 3.17 -2.99
CA VAL A 61 0.64 3.52 -1.87
C VAL A 61 -0.20 3.70 -0.60
N LYS A 62 0.28 3.12 0.50
CA LYS A 62 -0.27 3.36 1.84
C LYS A 62 0.83 3.85 2.74
N THR A 63 0.65 5.05 3.29
CA THR A 63 1.70 5.69 4.10
C THR A 63 1.25 5.91 5.53
N LYS A 64 2.15 5.61 6.47
CA LYS A 64 2.05 6.02 7.87
C LYS A 64 3.31 6.76 8.29
N ARG A 65 3.25 7.41 9.46
CA ARG A 65 4.40 7.97 10.15
C ARG A 65 4.35 7.45 11.58
N GLY A 66 5.03 6.33 11.82
CA GLY A 66 4.91 5.57 13.07
C GLY A 66 3.53 4.91 13.28
N GLY A 67 3.34 4.28 14.44
CA GLY A 67 2.14 3.48 14.76
C GLY A 67 2.22 2.04 14.26
N ARG A 68 1.23 1.22 14.62
CA ARG A 68 1.26 -0.25 14.37
C ARG A 68 0.60 -0.70 13.08
N SER A 69 -0.21 0.16 12.45
CA SER A 69 -1.05 -0.24 11.33
C SER A 69 -1.23 0.85 10.29
N TRP A 70 -1.44 0.42 9.04
CA TRP A 70 -2.03 1.23 7.99
C TRP A 70 -3.55 1.06 8.00
N HIS A 71 -4.23 1.99 7.33
CA HIS A 71 -5.68 2.00 7.24
C HIS A 71 -6.12 1.88 5.77
N SER A 72 -7.05 0.98 5.53
CA SER A 72 -7.65 0.73 4.23
C SER A 72 -9.14 0.40 4.37
N SER A 73 -9.72 -0.19 3.35
CA SER A 73 -11.11 -0.64 3.31
C SER A 73 -11.19 -2.14 3.04
N ILE A 74 -12.20 -2.81 3.61
CA ILE A 74 -12.61 -4.16 3.19
C ILE A 74 -13.22 -4.15 1.78
N THR A 75 -13.63 -2.99 1.26
CA THR A 75 -14.21 -2.87 -0.07
C THR A 75 -13.22 -3.36 -1.14
N GLY A 76 -13.62 -4.38 -1.90
CA GLY A 76 -12.78 -4.98 -2.92
C GLY A 76 -11.89 -6.13 -2.42
N SER A 77 -11.81 -6.37 -1.11
CA SER A 77 -11.26 -7.62 -0.57
C SER A 77 -12.14 -8.79 -1.00
N LYS A 78 -11.50 -9.91 -1.33
CA LYS A 78 -12.14 -11.16 -1.75
C LYS A 78 -11.12 -12.30 -1.65
N PRO A 79 -11.55 -13.57 -1.63
CA PRO A 79 -10.63 -14.69 -1.79
C PRO A 79 -9.82 -14.51 -3.08
N MET A 80 -8.50 -14.63 -2.98
CA MET A 80 -7.59 -14.59 -4.12
C MET A 80 -6.53 -15.68 -3.95
N SER A 81 -6.06 -16.21 -5.07
CA SER A 81 -4.93 -17.12 -5.13
C SER A 81 -3.77 -16.46 -5.89
N PRO A 82 -2.53 -16.92 -5.68
CA PRO A 82 -1.41 -16.50 -6.52
C PRO A 82 -1.71 -16.71 -8.01
N PRO A 83 -1.19 -15.85 -8.89
CA PRO A 83 -1.27 -16.07 -10.33
C PRO A 83 -0.48 -17.33 -10.75
N ALA A 84 -0.74 -17.82 -11.97
CA ALA A 84 -0.02 -18.96 -12.54
C ALA A 84 1.48 -18.69 -12.67
N SER A 85 1.85 -17.46 -13.06
CA SER A 85 3.21 -16.94 -13.02
C SER A 85 3.27 -15.68 -12.17
N PRO A 86 4.32 -15.48 -11.34
CA PRO A 86 4.55 -14.20 -10.65
C PRO A 86 4.55 -12.99 -11.61
N MET A 87 4.93 -13.21 -12.87
CA MET A 87 4.95 -12.17 -13.90
C MET A 87 3.55 -11.76 -14.38
N ASP A 88 2.50 -12.54 -14.12
CA ASP A 88 1.14 -12.16 -14.49
C ASP A 88 0.55 -11.11 -13.53
N GLU A 89 1.11 -10.95 -12.33
CA GLU A 89 0.72 -9.85 -11.44
C GLU A 89 1.32 -8.53 -11.94
N THR A 90 0.45 -7.54 -12.09
CA THR A 90 0.80 -6.19 -12.57
C THR A 90 0.33 -5.10 -11.63
N ASN A 91 -0.39 -5.46 -10.55
CA ASN A 91 -0.89 -4.53 -9.56
C ASN A 91 -0.25 -4.84 -8.20
N PHE A 92 0.24 -3.80 -7.55
CA PHE A 92 0.95 -3.94 -6.28
C PHE A 92 0.51 -2.87 -5.30
N TRP A 93 0.72 -3.16 -4.02
CA TRP A 93 0.60 -2.21 -2.94
C TRP A 93 1.98 -1.99 -2.35
N VAL A 94 2.36 -0.73 -2.15
CA VAL A 94 3.57 -0.38 -1.40
C VAL A 94 3.17 0.32 -0.11
N PHE A 95 3.40 -0.36 1.01
CA PHE A 95 3.23 0.21 2.33
C PHE A 95 4.51 0.90 2.74
N VAL A 96 4.38 2.15 3.21
CA VAL A 96 5.50 3.01 3.59
C VAL A 96 5.32 3.43 5.03
N ASP A 97 6.34 3.21 5.86
CA ASP A 97 6.49 3.92 7.12
C ASP A 97 7.58 4.96 6.97
N LEU A 98 7.20 6.24 7.03
CA LEU A 98 8.14 7.36 6.89
C LEU A 98 9.14 7.46 8.03
N GLY A 99 8.83 6.89 9.20
CA GLY A 99 9.66 7.06 10.39
C GLY A 99 9.81 8.53 10.84
N ASP A 100 10.83 8.76 11.66
CA ASP A 100 11.28 10.09 12.07
C ASP A 100 12.11 10.76 10.97
N LEU A 101 12.39 12.06 11.12
CA LEU A 101 12.99 12.88 10.04
C LEU A 101 14.42 12.47 9.67
N ASP A 102 15.12 11.80 10.57
CA ASP A 102 16.51 11.36 10.47
C ASP A 102 16.64 9.88 10.07
N VAL A 103 15.51 9.20 9.81
CA VAL A 103 15.47 7.79 9.46
C VAL A 103 14.97 7.60 8.03
N SER A 104 15.62 6.71 7.29
CA SER A 104 15.14 6.30 5.97
C SER A 104 13.79 5.57 6.09
N PRO A 105 12.80 5.86 5.21
CA PRO A 105 11.53 5.15 5.24
C PRO A 105 11.70 3.64 5.05
N ARG A 106 10.78 2.86 5.65
CA ARG A 106 10.68 1.41 5.43
C ARG A 106 9.54 1.10 4.46
N TYR A 107 9.72 0.02 3.70
CA TYR A 107 8.82 -0.35 2.62
C TYR A 107 8.43 -1.83 2.71
N TRP A 108 7.17 -2.11 2.39
CA TRP A 108 6.66 -3.46 2.16
C TRP A 108 5.97 -3.47 0.80
N VAL A 109 6.43 -4.37 -0.09
CA VAL A 109 6.01 -4.43 -1.49
C VAL A 109 5.18 -5.70 -1.67
N VAL A 110 3.89 -5.52 -1.88
CA VAL A 110 2.88 -6.58 -1.74
C VAL A 110 2.10 -6.75 -3.04
N PRO A 111 1.93 -7.96 -3.58
CA PRO A 111 1.02 -8.23 -4.70
C PRO A 111 -0.45 -7.87 -4.39
N ASP A 112 -1.21 -7.35 -5.36
CA ASP A 112 -2.64 -7.02 -5.17
C ASP A 112 -3.46 -8.25 -4.79
N TRP A 113 -3.20 -9.41 -5.42
CA TRP A 113 -3.88 -10.66 -5.05
C TRP A 113 -3.71 -10.97 -3.56
N TRP A 114 -2.48 -10.86 -3.05
CA TRP A 114 -2.15 -11.24 -1.69
C TRP A 114 -2.83 -10.33 -0.68
N ILE A 115 -2.71 -9.02 -0.85
CA ILE A 115 -3.25 -8.06 0.12
C ILE A 115 -4.79 -8.09 0.15
N ARG A 116 -5.44 -8.36 -0.98
CA ARG A 116 -6.89 -8.50 -1.03
C ARG A 116 -7.37 -9.76 -0.33
N ASN A 117 -6.62 -10.86 -0.44
CA ASN A 117 -6.90 -12.09 0.28
C ASN A 117 -6.66 -11.90 1.79
N ASP A 118 -5.52 -11.33 2.17
CA ASP A 118 -5.16 -11.06 3.58
C ASP A 118 -6.19 -10.14 4.27
N ILE A 119 -6.69 -9.11 3.59
CA ILE A 119 -7.79 -8.27 4.12
C ILE A 119 -9.07 -9.10 4.28
N TYR A 120 -9.40 -9.95 3.29
CA TYR A 120 -10.59 -10.78 3.32
C TYR A 120 -10.55 -11.78 4.49
N GLU A 121 -9.47 -12.55 4.64
CA GLU A 121 -9.30 -13.55 5.69
C GLU A 121 -9.33 -12.90 7.09
N ALA A 122 -8.60 -11.80 7.27
CA ALA A 122 -8.62 -11.08 8.52
C ALA A 122 -10.01 -10.53 8.86
N HIS A 123 -10.78 -10.12 7.84
CA HIS A 123 -12.15 -9.67 8.06
C HIS A 123 -13.08 -10.84 8.42
N GLN A 124 -12.97 -12.00 7.76
CA GLN A 124 -13.76 -13.19 8.10
C GLN A 124 -13.46 -13.66 9.53
N ALA A 125 -12.18 -13.78 9.91
CA ALA A 125 -11.79 -14.15 11.27
C ALA A 125 -12.33 -13.17 12.33
N TYR A 126 -12.40 -11.88 12.00
CA TYR A 126 -13.05 -10.89 12.86
C TYR A 126 -14.56 -11.16 12.99
N LEU A 127 -15.26 -11.43 11.89
CA LEU A 127 -16.70 -11.74 11.94
C LEU A 127 -16.97 -13.02 12.73
N ASP A 128 -16.19 -14.07 12.52
CA ASP A 128 -16.33 -15.35 13.23
C ASP A 128 -16.18 -15.18 14.75
N SER A 129 -15.21 -14.36 15.19
CA SER A 129 -15.01 -14.06 16.60
C SER A 129 -16.06 -13.12 17.21
N HIS A 130 -16.90 -12.48 16.40
CA HIS A 130 -17.88 -11.48 16.83
C HIS A 130 -19.32 -11.84 16.43
N GLY A 131 -19.61 -13.13 16.20
CA GLY A 131 -20.97 -13.63 15.94
C GLY A 131 -21.53 -13.21 14.58
N GLY A 132 -20.66 -13.03 13.58
CA GLY A 132 -21.02 -12.72 12.20
C GLY A 132 -21.31 -11.24 11.94
N ASN A 133 -21.12 -10.35 12.91
CA ASN A 133 -21.40 -8.92 12.73
C ASN A 133 -20.33 -8.02 13.35
N ARG A 134 -20.16 -6.81 12.80
CA ARG A 134 -19.32 -5.79 13.45
C ARG A 134 -20.05 -5.25 14.67
N THR A 135 -19.46 -5.38 15.85
CA THR A 135 -20.10 -5.07 17.14
C THR A 135 -20.46 -3.60 17.33
N ARG A 136 -19.82 -2.67 16.61
CA ARG A 136 -19.96 -1.23 16.86
C ARG A 136 -20.57 -0.44 15.69
N ASN A 137 -20.21 -0.77 14.45
CA ASN A 137 -20.78 -0.16 13.27
C ASN A 137 -20.77 -1.17 12.10
N PRO A 138 -21.91 -1.81 11.81
CA PRO A 138 -22.06 -2.78 10.73
C PRO A 138 -21.66 -2.24 9.36
N ASP A 139 -21.90 -0.95 9.08
CA ASP A 139 -21.66 -0.33 7.78
C ASP A 139 -20.22 0.16 7.59
N SER A 140 -19.40 0.11 8.64
CA SER A 140 -18.01 0.55 8.56
C SER A 140 -17.23 -0.36 7.62
N THR A 141 -16.65 0.21 6.57
CA THR A 141 -15.76 -0.50 5.66
C THR A 141 -14.29 -0.43 6.09
N HIS A 142 -13.98 0.34 7.13
CA HIS A 142 -12.61 0.54 7.59
C HIS A 142 -11.94 -0.77 8.02
N HIS A 143 -10.69 -0.95 7.62
CA HIS A 143 -9.85 -2.09 8.00
C HIS A 143 -8.44 -1.62 8.38
N ALA A 144 -7.94 -2.10 9.52
CA ALA A 144 -6.56 -1.88 9.93
C ALA A 144 -5.69 -3.03 9.42
N ILE A 145 -4.53 -2.70 8.87
CA ILE A 145 -3.53 -3.65 8.39
C ILE A 145 -2.31 -3.49 9.30
N GLU A 146 -2.13 -4.42 10.23
CA GLU A 146 -1.00 -4.43 11.16
C GLU A 146 0.31 -4.77 10.43
N GLU A 147 1.40 -4.11 10.80
CA GLU A 147 2.72 -4.31 10.18
C GLU A 147 3.19 -5.76 10.18
N ARG A 148 2.93 -6.51 11.26
CA ARG A 148 3.29 -7.93 11.35
C ARG A 148 2.66 -8.82 10.27
N ARG A 149 1.52 -8.42 9.70
CA ARG A 149 0.90 -9.18 8.59
C ARG A 149 1.72 -9.05 7.31
N LEU A 150 2.51 -7.99 7.18
CA LEU A 150 3.28 -7.68 5.98
C LEU A 150 4.72 -8.20 6.05
N GLU A 151 5.15 -8.85 7.14
CA GLU A 151 6.56 -9.14 7.43
C GLU A 151 7.30 -9.82 6.26
N GLU A 152 6.67 -10.79 5.59
CA GLU A 152 7.27 -11.50 4.45
C GLU A 152 7.52 -10.63 3.21
N TRP A 153 6.88 -9.46 3.14
CA TRP A 153 6.95 -8.50 2.03
C TRP A 153 7.91 -7.34 2.28
N GLN A 154 8.61 -7.32 3.43
CA GLN A 154 9.51 -6.23 3.77
C GLN A 154 10.66 -6.12 2.76
N ALA A 155 10.81 -4.93 2.17
CA ALA A 155 11.83 -4.61 1.18
C ALA A 155 11.89 -5.55 -0.06
N ARG A 156 10.81 -6.29 -0.33
CA ARG A 156 10.68 -7.24 -1.46
C ARG A 156 10.47 -6.56 -2.80
N TRP A 157 11.33 -5.62 -3.16
CA TRP A 157 11.27 -4.90 -4.45
C TRP A 157 11.41 -5.85 -5.66
N ASP A 158 12.11 -6.97 -5.48
CA ASP A 158 12.31 -8.01 -6.49
C ASP A 158 11.01 -8.54 -7.09
N VAL A 159 9.92 -8.58 -6.31
CA VAL A 159 8.63 -9.15 -6.74
C VAL A 159 7.95 -8.34 -7.84
N LEU A 160 8.38 -7.10 -8.06
CA LEU A 160 7.86 -6.25 -9.13
C LEU A 160 8.30 -6.75 -10.51
N GLY A 161 9.46 -7.40 -10.61
CA GLY A 161 10.02 -7.91 -11.86
C GLY A 161 10.34 -6.83 -12.90
N ILE A 162 10.61 -5.59 -12.46
CA ILE A 162 10.89 -4.44 -13.35
C ILE A 162 12.33 -3.91 -13.26
N PHE A 163 13.21 -4.65 -12.57
CA PHE A 163 14.63 -4.31 -12.41
C PHE A 163 15.49 -5.32 -13.16
N GLU A 164 16.62 -4.86 -13.69
CA GLU A 164 17.65 -5.68 -14.34
C GLU A 164 18.67 -6.25 -13.33
#